data_AF-A0A3N6GTE2-F1
#
_entry.id   AF-A0A3N6GTE2-F1
#
_cell.length_a   1.000
_cell.length_b   1.000
_cell.length_c   1.000
_cell.angle_alpha   90.00
_cell.angle_beta   90.00
_cell.angle_gamma   90.00
#
_symmetry.space_group_name_H-M   'P 1'
#
loop_
_entity.id
_entity.type
_entity.pdbx_description
1 polymer ?
#
loop_
_entity_poly.entity_id
_entity_poly.type
_entity_poly.pdbx_seq_one_letter_code
_entity_poly.pdbx_strand_id
1 'polypeptide(L)'
;MGDLADVRKTLDENKKKQQGKLADARELLNTLTAAERAKMDADEQRASRAAGERVELGNEVPASALGAAALQAASTQQGKPYVSGGTGPNSFDCSGLTQWAYAQAGVQITRTTYTQINEGTRIGRSALKPGDLVFFNNTSHVGLYAGNNQILHAPKPGTVVRYESMDYMGTFQTGVRL
;
A
#
# COMPACT_ATOMS: atom_id res chain seq x y z
N MET A 1 -27.04 -19.15 -16.37
CA MET A 1 -27.20 -19.16 -14.90
C MET A 1 -26.15 -20.09 -14.25
N GLY A 2 -24.85 -19.83 -14.44
CA GLY A 2 -23.75 -20.66 -13.89
C GLY A 2 -22.78 -19.92 -12.95
N ASP A 3 -22.91 -18.61 -12.84
CA ASP A 3 -21.84 -17.72 -12.35
C ASP A 3 -21.69 -17.70 -10.82
N LEU A 4 -22.79 -17.84 -10.07
CA LEU A 4 -22.79 -17.71 -8.60
C LEU A 4 -22.13 -18.90 -7.88
N ALA A 5 -22.13 -20.10 -8.48
CA ALA A 5 -21.54 -21.28 -7.88
C ALA A 5 -20.01 -21.26 -8.00
N ASP A 6 -19.50 -20.87 -9.17
CA ASP A 6 -18.07 -20.74 -9.44
C ASP A 6 -17.44 -19.58 -8.65
N VAL A 7 -18.16 -18.46 -8.48
CA VAL A 7 -17.72 -17.36 -7.62
C VAL A 7 -17.60 -17.79 -6.16
N ARG A 8 -18.57 -18.52 -5.62
CA ARG A 8 -18.52 -19.03 -4.22
C ARG A 8 -17.35 -19.99 -4.02
N LYS A 9 -17.15 -20.91 -4.96
CA LYS A 9 -16.05 -21.86 -4.93
C LYS A 9 -14.68 -21.15 -4.94
N THR A 10 -14.53 -20.16 -5.81
CA THR A 10 -13.32 -19.33 -5.90
C THR A 10 -13.10 -18.54 -4.61
N LEU A 11 -14.16 -18.01 -4.00
CA LEU A 11 -14.08 -17.28 -2.73
C LEU A 11 -13.61 -18.18 -1.59
N ASP A 12 -14.13 -19.40 -1.52
CA ASP A 12 -13.78 -20.37 -0.48
C ASP A 12 -12.34 -20.87 -0.63
N GLU A 13 -11.89 -21.11 -1.86
CA GLU A 13 -10.50 -21.45 -2.17
C GLU A 13 -9.54 -20.30 -1.79
N ASN A 14 -9.91 -19.06 -2.12
CA ASN A 14 -9.14 -17.88 -1.74
C ASN A 14 -9.10 -17.68 -0.23
N LYS A 15 -10.23 -17.88 0.46
CA LYS A 15 -10.31 -17.79 1.93
C LYS A 15 -9.43 -18.85 2.59
N LYS A 16 -9.46 -20.10 2.12
CA LYS A 16 -8.57 -21.17 2.62
C LYS A 16 -7.10 -20.84 2.38
N LYS A 17 -6.76 -20.31 1.19
CA LYS A 17 -5.39 -19.89 0.86
C LYS A 17 -4.90 -18.74 1.72
N GLN A 18 -5.77 -17.77 2.03
CA GLN A 18 -5.46 -16.67 2.94
C GLN A 18 -5.33 -17.16 4.39
N GLN A 19 -6.20 -18.07 4.84
CA GLN A 19 -6.10 -18.68 6.17
C GLN A 19 -4.83 -19.51 6.34
N GLY A 20 -4.42 -20.26 5.31
CA GLY A 20 -3.14 -20.96 5.27
C GLY A 20 -1.97 -19.99 5.40
N LYS A 21 -1.92 -18.95 4.57
CA LYS A 21 -0.89 -17.90 4.68
C LYS A 21 -0.85 -17.18 6.03
N LEU A 22 -2.00 -17.01 6.69
CA LEU A 22 -2.08 -16.44 8.03
C LEU A 22 -1.55 -17.40 9.10
N ALA A 23 -1.77 -18.71 8.93
CA ALA A 23 -1.18 -19.73 9.80
C ALA A 23 0.34 -19.81 9.59
N ASP A 24 0.80 -19.82 8.34
CA ASP A 24 2.23 -19.81 7.99
C ASP A 24 2.90 -18.53 8.49
N ALA A 25 2.25 -17.37 8.37
CA ALA A 25 2.74 -16.12 8.91
C ALA A 25 2.80 -16.14 10.44
N ARG A 26 1.85 -16.80 11.12
CA ARG A 26 1.88 -16.99 12.58
C ARG A 26 2.99 -17.94 13.01
N GLU A 27 3.23 -19.04 12.28
CA GLU A 27 4.36 -19.92 12.53
C GLU A 27 5.68 -19.22 12.29
N LEU A 28 5.81 -18.46 11.20
CA LEU A 28 6.99 -17.64 10.92
C LEU A 28 7.21 -16.59 12.03
N LEU A 29 6.15 -15.94 12.51
CA LEU A 29 6.24 -15.02 13.66
C LEU A 29 6.72 -15.73 14.93
N ASN A 30 6.39 -17.01 15.11
CA ASN A 30 6.85 -17.83 16.22
C ASN A 30 8.29 -18.33 16.05
N THR A 31 8.80 -18.45 14.81
CA THR A 31 10.20 -18.80 14.53
C THR A 31 11.14 -17.60 14.58
N LEU A 32 10.62 -16.38 14.57
CA LEU A 32 11.44 -15.18 14.75
C LEU A 32 12.11 -15.17 16.13
N THR A 33 13.43 -15.05 16.09
CA THR A 33 14.24 -14.81 17.28
C THR A 33 13.81 -13.52 17.98
N ALA A 34 14.06 -13.42 19.28
CA ALA A 34 13.78 -12.20 20.03
C ALA A 34 14.52 -10.97 19.43
N ALA A 35 15.70 -11.19 18.83
CA ALA A 35 16.46 -10.16 18.15
C ALA A 35 15.78 -9.66 16.86
N GLU A 36 15.23 -10.55 16.05
CA GLU A 36 14.51 -10.16 14.83
C GLU A 36 13.21 -9.43 15.16
N ARG A 37 12.47 -9.87 16.18
CA ARG A 37 11.28 -9.16 16.69
C ARG A 37 11.64 -7.77 17.21
N ALA A 38 12.67 -7.66 18.05
CA ALA A 38 13.14 -6.37 18.56
C ALA A 38 13.58 -5.42 17.43
N LYS A 39 14.19 -5.95 16.37
CA LYS A 39 14.55 -5.17 15.19
C LYS A 39 13.33 -4.65 14.45
N MET A 40 12.32 -5.48 14.19
CA MET A 40 11.08 -5.04 13.55
C MET A 40 10.29 -4.04 14.41
N ASP A 41 10.26 -4.22 15.73
CA ASP A 41 9.64 -3.26 16.64
C ASP A 41 10.39 -1.92 16.64
N ALA A 42 11.73 -1.95 16.59
CA ALA A 42 12.53 -0.75 16.47
C ALA A 42 12.32 -0.04 15.13
N ASP A 43 12.26 -0.79 14.03
CA ASP A 43 11.97 -0.26 12.69
C ASP A 43 10.55 0.35 12.64
N GLU A 44 9.56 -0.30 13.24
CA GLU A 44 8.19 0.21 13.35
C GLU A 44 8.10 1.48 14.20
N GLN A 45 8.80 1.52 15.33
CA GLN A 45 8.89 2.73 16.17
C GLN A 45 9.57 3.87 15.41
N ARG A 46 10.61 3.57 14.63
CA ARG A 46 11.31 4.57 13.81
C ARG A 46 10.41 5.12 12.70
N ALA A 47 9.72 4.24 11.98
CA ALA A 47 8.74 4.62 10.97
C ALA A 47 7.60 5.47 11.56
N SER A 48 7.08 5.08 12.72
CA SER A 48 6.01 5.80 13.41
C SER A 48 6.44 7.19 13.89
N ARG A 49 7.67 7.34 14.40
CA ARG A 49 8.23 8.65 14.79
C ARG A 49 8.43 9.56 13.58
N ALA A 50 9.01 9.03 12.51
CA ALA A 50 9.23 9.78 11.26
C ALA A 50 7.90 10.25 10.63
N ALA A 51 6.82 9.47 10.78
CA ALA A 51 5.49 9.84 10.32
C ALA A 51 4.81 10.96 11.14
N GLY A 52 5.24 11.18 12.40
CA GLY A 52 4.69 12.20 13.31
C GLY A 52 5.38 13.57 13.22
N GLU A 53 6.60 13.62 12.67
CA GLU A 53 7.31 14.85 12.33
C GLU A 53 6.77 15.44 11.01
N ARG A 54 6.92 16.75 10.80
CA ARG A 54 6.44 17.41 9.58
C ARG A 54 7.18 16.81 8.38
N VAL A 55 6.50 15.98 7.59
CA VAL A 55 7.12 15.24 6.48
C VAL A 55 7.58 16.22 5.39
N GLU A 56 8.87 16.26 5.12
CA GLU A 56 9.42 17.02 4.01
C GLU A 56 9.23 16.24 2.70
N LEU A 57 8.24 16.64 1.91
CA LEU A 57 7.91 16.01 0.62
C LEU A 57 8.74 16.56 -0.56
N GLY A 58 9.61 17.54 -0.30
CA GLY A 58 10.37 18.25 -1.32
C GLY A 58 9.47 19.12 -2.24
N ASN A 59 10.06 19.61 -3.33
CA ASN A 59 9.39 20.46 -4.32
C ASN A 59 9.17 19.73 -5.66
N GLU A 60 9.02 18.41 -5.62
CA GLU A 60 8.79 17.63 -6.84
C GLU A 60 7.42 17.94 -7.43
N VAL A 61 7.39 18.22 -8.74
CA VAL A 61 6.14 18.49 -9.46
C VAL A 61 5.51 17.16 -9.88
N PRO A 62 4.20 16.92 -9.60
CA PRO A 62 3.48 15.77 -10.12
C PRO A 62 3.59 15.67 -11.65
N ALA A 63 3.66 14.44 -12.18
CA ALA A 63 3.70 14.23 -13.64
C ALA A 63 2.35 14.47 -14.33
N SER A 64 1.26 14.34 -13.59
CA SER A 64 -0.10 14.52 -14.09
C SER A 64 -1.00 15.12 -13.01
N ALA A 65 -2.03 15.85 -13.45
CA ALA A 65 -3.07 16.37 -12.55
C ALA A 65 -3.83 15.21 -11.86
N LEU A 66 -3.98 14.08 -12.55
CA LEU A 66 -4.60 12.87 -12.02
C LEU A 66 -3.84 12.33 -10.81
N GLY A 67 -2.52 12.10 -10.95
CA GLY A 67 -1.68 11.62 -9.85
C GLY A 67 -1.65 12.60 -8.68
N ALA A 68 -1.57 13.91 -8.97
CA ALA A 68 -1.63 14.95 -7.96
C ALA A 68 -2.94 14.89 -7.15
N ALA A 69 -4.07 14.79 -7.83
CA ALA A 69 -5.39 14.70 -7.20
C ALA A 69 -5.55 13.40 -6.38
N ALA A 70 -5.04 12.27 -6.88
CA ALA A 70 -5.07 11.01 -6.15
C ALA A 70 -4.23 11.10 -4.86
N LEU A 71 -3.01 11.62 -4.92
CA LEU A 71 -2.17 11.82 -3.74
C LEU A 71 -2.82 12.77 -2.72
N GLN A 72 -3.40 13.88 -3.20
CA GLN A 72 -4.13 14.82 -2.35
C GLN A 72 -5.35 14.17 -1.68
N ALA A 73 -6.11 13.34 -2.42
CA ALA A 73 -7.21 12.61 -1.84
C ALA A 73 -6.71 11.65 -0.75
N ALA A 74 -5.69 10.85 -1.04
CA ALA A 74 -5.09 9.92 -0.08
C ALA A 74 -4.59 10.62 1.18
N SER A 75 -3.98 11.81 1.07
CA SER A 75 -3.43 12.53 2.22
C SER A 75 -4.51 12.92 3.24
N THR A 76 -5.74 13.15 2.79
CA THR A 76 -6.89 13.40 3.70
C THR A 76 -7.29 12.17 4.54
N GLN A 77 -6.74 10.99 4.21
CA GLN A 77 -7.00 9.74 4.91
C GLN A 77 -5.89 9.38 5.92
N GLN A 78 -4.85 10.22 6.06
CA GLN A 78 -3.79 10.01 7.05
C GLN A 78 -4.37 9.80 8.46
N GLY A 79 -3.81 8.84 9.19
CA GLY A 79 -4.25 8.47 10.53
C GLY A 79 -5.41 7.46 10.58
N LYS A 80 -6.04 7.14 9.45
CA LYS A 80 -7.12 6.13 9.44
C LYS A 80 -6.59 4.71 9.60
N PRO A 81 -7.31 3.82 10.30
CA PRO A 81 -6.81 2.50 10.63
C PRO A 81 -6.65 1.61 9.39
N TYR A 82 -5.64 0.76 9.43
CA TYR A 82 -5.53 -0.35 8.49
C TYR A 82 -6.56 -1.44 8.83
N VAL A 83 -7.31 -1.89 7.83
CA VAL A 83 -8.16 -3.09 7.91
C VAL A 83 -7.98 -3.90 6.65
N SER A 84 -7.66 -5.19 6.78
CA SER A 84 -7.53 -6.10 5.62
C SER A 84 -8.83 -6.12 4.82
N GLY A 85 -8.74 -5.84 3.51
CA GLY A 85 -9.92 -5.71 2.65
C GLY A 85 -10.57 -4.32 2.66
N GLY A 86 -10.12 -3.39 3.50
CA GLY A 86 -10.71 -2.05 3.63
C GLY A 86 -10.54 -1.20 2.37
N THR A 87 -11.62 -0.56 1.94
CA THR A 87 -11.69 0.29 0.72
C THR A 87 -12.20 1.70 1.00
N GLY A 88 -12.12 2.14 2.26
CA GLY A 88 -12.57 3.46 2.68
C GLY A 88 -14.08 3.60 2.93
N PRO A 89 -14.51 4.81 3.34
CA PRO A 89 -13.63 5.92 3.71
C PRO A 89 -13.10 5.80 5.15
N ASN A 90 -13.55 4.83 5.96
CA ASN A 90 -13.20 4.80 7.39
C ASN A 90 -11.96 3.98 7.72
N SER A 91 -11.57 3.05 6.85
CA SER A 91 -10.38 2.21 7.00
C SER A 91 -9.92 1.70 5.64
N PHE A 92 -8.65 1.32 5.54
CA PHE A 92 -8.04 0.96 4.27
C PHE A 92 -7.10 -0.24 4.42
N ASP A 93 -6.95 -1.04 3.36
CA ASP A 93 -5.68 -1.73 3.10
C ASP A 93 -4.87 -0.99 2.03
N CYS A 94 -3.67 -1.49 1.73
CA CYS A 94 -2.73 -0.82 0.84
C CYS A 94 -3.33 -0.49 -0.54
N SER A 95 -3.94 -1.49 -1.18
CA SER A 95 -4.55 -1.35 -2.51
C SER A 95 -5.94 -0.72 -2.47
N GLY A 96 -6.65 -0.80 -1.34
CA GLY A 96 -7.91 -0.09 -1.13
C GLY A 96 -7.71 1.41 -0.97
N LEU A 97 -6.62 1.86 -0.33
CA LEU A 97 -6.25 3.27 -0.25
C LEU A 97 -5.99 3.86 -1.63
N THR A 98 -5.15 3.21 -2.43
CA THR A 98 -4.81 3.67 -3.79
C THR A 98 -6.03 3.65 -4.70
N GLN A 99 -6.86 2.60 -4.62
CA GLN A 99 -8.12 2.52 -5.36
C GLN A 99 -9.05 3.68 -5.03
N TRP A 100 -9.28 3.92 -3.74
CA TRP A 100 -10.15 5.01 -3.29
C TRP A 100 -9.61 6.37 -3.71
N ALA A 101 -8.30 6.58 -3.60
CA ALA A 101 -7.63 7.82 -3.97
C ALA A 101 -7.78 8.16 -5.46
N TYR A 102 -7.50 7.21 -6.35
CA TYR A 102 -7.71 7.40 -7.79
C TYR A 102 -9.19 7.57 -8.15
N ALA A 103 -10.10 6.89 -7.44
CA ALA A 103 -11.53 7.10 -7.63
C ALA A 103 -11.97 8.54 -7.30
N GLN A 104 -11.40 9.17 -6.26
CA GLN A 104 -11.63 10.60 -5.99
C GLN A 104 -11.05 11.51 -7.07
N ALA A 105 -9.98 11.08 -7.73
CA ALA A 105 -9.39 11.77 -8.88
C ALA A 105 -10.12 11.49 -10.20
N GLY A 106 -11.20 10.71 -10.18
CA GLY A 106 -12.05 10.43 -11.34
C GLY A 106 -11.68 9.18 -12.15
N VAL A 107 -10.73 8.36 -11.67
CA VAL A 107 -10.30 7.12 -12.36
C VAL A 107 -10.51 5.91 -11.48
N GLN A 108 -11.19 4.90 -12.03
CA GLN A 108 -11.35 3.62 -11.35
C GLN A 108 -10.16 2.71 -11.69
N ILE A 109 -9.49 2.21 -10.65
CA ILE A 109 -8.45 1.18 -10.79
C ILE A 109 -8.90 -0.11 -10.12
N THR A 110 -8.32 -1.22 -10.56
CA THR A 110 -8.61 -2.54 -9.99
C THR A 110 -8.26 -2.62 -8.50
N ARG A 111 -8.86 -3.61 -7.82
CA ARG A 111 -8.87 -3.69 -6.35
C ARG A 111 -7.55 -4.13 -5.73
N THR A 112 -6.76 -4.96 -6.42
CA THR A 112 -5.63 -5.65 -5.79
C THR A 112 -4.30 -5.13 -6.28
N THR A 113 -3.25 -5.24 -5.47
CA THR A 113 -1.89 -4.86 -5.89
C THR A 113 -1.47 -5.56 -7.19
N TYR A 114 -1.78 -6.85 -7.32
CA TYR A 114 -1.44 -7.69 -8.48
C TYR A 114 -2.11 -7.25 -9.78
N THR A 115 -3.24 -6.56 -9.69
CA THR A 115 -3.95 -6.02 -10.85
C THR A 115 -3.59 -4.55 -11.07
N GLN A 116 -3.42 -3.77 -9.99
CA GLN A 116 -3.04 -2.35 -10.05
C GLN A 116 -1.70 -2.09 -10.72
N ILE A 117 -0.76 -3.04 -10.62
CA ILE A 117 0.54 -2.95 -11.30
C ILE A 117 0.43 -2.87 -12.85
N ASN A 118 -0.75 -3.14 -13.40
CA ASN A 118 -1.02 -3.13 -14.85
C ASN A 118 -1.95 -1.98 -15.30
N GLU A 119 -2.31 -1.04 -14.42
CA GLU A 119 -3.26 0.05 -14.72
C GLU A 119 -2.64 1.20 -15.53
N GLY A 120 -1.34 1.17 -15.77
CA GLY A 120 -0.64 2.26 -16.43
C GLY A 120 0.78 1.90 -16.88
N THR A 121 1.58 2.93 -17.09
CA THR A 121 2.97 2.79 -17.58
C THR A 121 3.90 2.50 -16.41
N ARG A 122 4.71 1.43 -16.53
CA ARG A 122 5.74 1.11 -15.54
C ARG A 122 6.90 2.09 -15.62
N ILE A 123 7.36 2.54 -14.46
CA ILE A 123 8.43 3.54 -14.32
C ILE A 123 9.48 3.08 -13.30
N GLY A 124 10.73 3.42 -13.57
CA GLY A 124 11.84 3.17 -12.66
C GLY A 124 11.86 4.16 -11.49
N ARG A 125 12.61 3.81 -10.42
CA ARG A 125 12.68 4.61 -9.18
C ARG A 125 13.10 6.06 -9.42
N SER A 126 14.04 6.32 -10.34
CA SER A 126 14.51 7.66 -10.67
C SER A 126 13.51 8.52 -11.44
N ALA A 127 12.46 7.91 -11.99
CA ALA A 127 11.43 8.58 -12.78
C ALA A 127 10.13 8.83 -11.99
N LEU A 128 10.09 8.41 -10.72
CA LEU A 128 8.95 8.62 -9.83
C LEU A 128 8.62 10.11 -9.71
N LYS A 129 7.33 10.40 -9.68
CA LYS A 129 6.75 11.72 -9.46
C LYS A 129 5.56 11.60 -8.51
N PRO A 130 5.27 12.64 -7.71
CA PRO A 130 4.18 12.59 -6.75
C PRO A 130 2.87 12.16 -7.42
N GLY A 131 2.20 11.18 -6.80
CA GLY A 131 0.99 10.57 -7.32
C GLY A 131 1.19 9.23 -8.03
N ASP A 132 2.41 8.83 -8.37
CA ASP A 132 2.63 7.50 -8.95
C ASP A 132 2.34 6.39 -7.95
N LEU A 133 1.80 5.27 -8.42
CA LEU A 133 1.73 4.05 -7.61
C LEU A 133 3.14 3.44 -7.49
N VAL A 134 3.51 2.97 -6.30
CA VAL A 134 4.81 2.32 -6.06
C VAL A 134 4.62 0.96 -5.41
N PHE A 135 5.24 -0.06 -6.00
CA PHE A 135 5.07 -1.46 -5.61
C PHE A 135 6.34 -2.02 -4.99
N PHE A 136 6.16 -2.81 -3.93
CA PHE A 136 7.26 -3.40 -3.16
C PHE A 136 7.07 -4.90 -2.96
N ASN A 137 8.18 -5.60 -2.67
CA ASN A 137 8.22 -6.98 -2.19
C ASN A 137 7.39 -7.94 -3.05
N ASN A 138 7.73 -8.04 -4.34
CA ASN A 138 7.05 -8.88 -5.32
C ASN A 138 5.53 -8.58 -5.41
N THR A 139 5.17 -7.30 -5.49
CA THR A 139 3.81 -6.77 -5.65
C THR A 139 2.91 -7.07 -4.45
N SER A 140 3.48 -7.42 -3.29
CA SER A 140 2.69 -7.67 -2.08
C SER A 140 2.18 -6.38 -1.42
N HIS A 141 2.82 -5.24 -1.71
CA HIS A 141 2.44 -3.94 -1.16
C HIS A 141 2.41 -2.84 -2.22
N VAL A 142 1.53 -1.86 -2.04
CA VAL A 142 1.43 -0.66 -2.88
C VAL A 142 1.24 0.59 -2.01
N GLY A 143 1.75 1.73 -2.49
CA GLY A 143 1.47 3.06 -1.95
C GLY A 143 1.47 4.11 -3.07
N LEU A 144 1.23 5.36 -2.70
CA LEU A 144 1.39 6.53 -3.59
C LEU A 144 2.72 7.21 -3.27
N TYR A 145 3.56 7.42 -4.28
CA TYR A 145 4.77 8.22 -4.11
C TYR A 145 4.39 9.67 -3.80
N ALA A 146 5.02 10.24 -2.78
CA ALA A 146 4.69 11.56 -2.26
C ALA A 146 5.76 12.62 -2.55
N GLY A 147 6.88 12.23 -3.17
CA GLY A 147 8.07 13.08 -3.33
C GLY A 147 9.13 12.79 -2.26
N ASN A 148 10.38 13.17 -2.53
CA ASN A 148 11.50 13.07 -1.59
C ASN A 148 11.67 11.68 -0.95
N ASN A 149 11.58 10.62 -1.77
CA ASN A 149 11.67 9.23 -1.30
C ASN A 149 10.59 8.84 -0.26
N GLN A 150 9.51 9.61 -0.13
CA GLN A 150 8.38 9.32 0.75
C GLN A 150 7.25 8.66 -0.03
N ILE A 151 6.49 7.81 0.67
CA ILE A 151 5.25 7.24 0.18
C ILE A 151 4.14 7.49 1.18
N LEU A 152 2.90 7.58 0.69
CA LEU A 152 1.70 7.50 1.50
C LEU A 152 1.06 6.13 1.28
N HIS A 153 0.84 5.37 2.36
CA HIS A 153 0.31 4.00 2.27
C HIS A 153 -0.54 3.61 3.49
N ALA A 154 -1.21 2.47 3.41
CA ALA A 154 -1.79 1.77 4.56
C ALA A 154 -0.96 0.49 4.79
N PRO A 155 -0.07 0.42 5.81
CA PRO A 155 1.00 -0.57 5.87
C PRO A 155 0.51 -1.99 6.18
N LYS A 156 -0.11 -2.19 7.35
CA LYS A 156 -0.46 -3.52 7.90
C LYS A 156 -1.44 -3.43 9.08
N PRO A 157 -2.07 -4.54 9.50
CA PRO A 157 -2.94 -4.54 10.68
C PRO A 157 -2.25 -3.95 11.93
N GLY A 158 -3.01 -3.17 12.71
CA GLY A 158 -2.50 -2.50 13.92
C GLY A 158 -1.81 -1.15 13.66
N THR A 159 -1.73 -0.72 12.40
CA THR A 159 -1.16 0.58 12.01
C THR A 159 -2.21 1.45 11.32
N VAL A 160 -1.79 2.66 10.92
CA VAL A 160 -2.65 3.66 10.28
C VAL A 160 -2.08 4.08 8.93
N VAL A 161 -2.91 4.71 8.09
CA VAL A 161 -2.46 5.40 6.89
C VAL A 161 -1.42 6.45 7.29
N ARG A 162 -0.22 6.37 6.72
CA ARG A 162 0.90 7.26 7.08
C ARG A 162 1.85 7.49 5.93
N TYR A 163 2.64 8.54 6.08
CA TYR A 163 3.83 8.72 5.27
C TYR A 163 4.97 7.86 5.81
N GLU A 164 5.76 7.28 4.93
CA GLU A 164 6.94 6.48 5.29
C GLU A 164 8.00 6.58 4.20
N SER A 165 9.28 6.54 4.59
CA SER A 165 10.38 6.47 3.62
C SER A 165 10.34 5.14 2.86
N MET A 166 10.55 5.18 1.56
CA MET A 166 10.67 3.99 0.71
C MET A 166 11.78 3.03 1.20
N ASP A 167 12.76 3.54 1.95
CA ASP A 167 13.87 2.72 2.45
C ASP A 167 13.45 1.73 3.54
N TYR A 168 12.30 1.95 4.18
CA TYR A 168 11.71 1.01 5.15
C TYR A 168 10.72 0.01 4.52
N MET A 169 10.44 0.16 3.22
CA MET A 169 9.42 -0.64 2.53
C MET A 169 9.92 -1.99 2.02
N GLY A 170 11.23 -2.24 2.10
CA GLY A 170 11.86 -3.42 1.51
C GLY A 170 12.25 -3.20 0.04
N THR A 171 12.09 -4.23 -0.79
CA THR A 171 12.58 -4.19 -2.18
C THR A 171 11.58 -3.46 -3.07
N PHE A 172 11.99 -2.30 -3.60
CA PHE A 172 11.26 -1.61 -4.67
C PHE A 172 11.22 -2.48 -5.92
N GLN A 173 10.03 -2.65 -6.50
CA GLN A 173 9.84 -3.41 -7.72
C GLN A 173 9.64 -2.50 -8.94
N THR A 174 8.64 -1.62 -8.89
CA THR A 174 8.33 -0.69 -9.98
C THR A 174 7.44 0.43 -9.46
N GLY A 175 7.47 1.58 -10.13
CA GLY A 175 6.36 2.51 -10.10
C GLY A 175 5.40 2.24 -11.24
N VAL A 176 4.17 2.75 -11.14
CA VAL A 176 3.18 2.78 -12.21
C VAL A 176 2.57 4.18 -12.26
N ARG A 177 2.59 4.78 -13.44
CA ARG A 177 1.96 6.06 -13.73
C ARG A 177 0.72 5.85 -14.59
N LEU A 178 -0.41 6.39 -14.12
CA LEU A 178 -1.67 6.48 -14.84
C LEU A 178 -1.72 7.76 -15.67
#